data_AF-A0A511J5M8-F1
#
_entry.id   AF-A0A511J5M8-F1
#
_cell.length_a   1.000
_cell.length_b   1.000
_cell.length_c   1.000
_cell.angle_alpha   90.00
_cell.angle_beta   90.00
_cell.angle_gamma   90.00
#
_symmetry.space_group_name_H-M   'P 1'
#
loop_
_entity.id
_entity.type
_entity.pdbx_description
1 polymer ?
#
loop_
_entity_poly.entity_id
_entity_poly.type
_entity_poly.pdbx_seq_one_letter_code
_entity_poly.pdbx_strand_id
1 'polypeptide(L)'
;MLEKLLEVDRILAAFGVGGIFSLFMGLFKQLKSQRKKTEERFQKIESANLALLHDKIYQQCISFLEQGWISVDDLENLEYIWKGYKGLGGNGTGEALYNKVVSLPHKPTMEEK
;
A
#
# COMPACT_ATOMS: atom_id res chain seq x y z
N MET A 1 27.01 36.43 19.74
CA MET A 1 25.64 36.90 19.40
C MET A 1 25.67 37.93 18.27
N LEU A 2 26.54 38.94 18.35
CA LEU A 2 26.71 39.98 17.32
C LEU A 2 27.22 39.46 15.96
N GLU A 3 28.14 38.49 15.94
CA GLU A 3 28.65 37.92 14.68
C GLU A 3 27.57 37.20 13.86
N LYS A 4 26.67 36.46 14.53
CA LYS A 4 25.51 35.83 13.86
C LYS A 4 24.53 36.85 13.29
N LEU A 5 24.41 38.03 13.93
CA LEU A 5 23.55 39.10 13.46
C LEU A 5 24.10 39.73 12.17
N LEU A 6 25.41 40.01 12.14
CA LEU A 6 26.12 40.57 10.98
C LEU A 6 26.11 39.62 9.78
N GLU A 7 26.14 38.31 10.01
CA GLU A 7 26.06 37.30 8.96
C GLU A 7 24.66 37.26 8.30
N VAL A 8 23.60 37.40 9.10
CA VAL A 8 22.21 37.49 8.63
C VAL A 8 21.97 38.76 7.83
N ASP A 9 22.50 39.91 8.27
CA ASP A 9 22.39 41.18 7.54
C ASP A 9 23.11 41.17 6.20
N ARG A 10 24.27 40.50 6.11
CA ARG A 10 24.99 40.31 4.83
C ARG A 10 24.24 39.44 3.85
N ILE A 11 23.62 38.35 4.34
CA ILE A 11 22.79 37.46 3.51
C ILE A 11 21.53 38.20 3.03
N LEU A 12 20.90 38.98 3.90
CA LEU A 12 19.76 39.84 3.59
C LEU A 12 20.12 40.94 2.58
N ALA A 13 21.30 41.55 2.70
CA ALA A 13 21.78 42.56 1.75
C ALA A 13 22.15 41.96 0.38
N ALA A 14 22.70 40.74 0.35
CA ALA A 14 23.11 40.07 -0.89
C ALA A 14 21.95 39.53 -1.73
N PHE A 15 20.87 39.04 -1.10
CA PHE A 15 19.76 38.39 -1.80
C PHE A 15 18.41 39.11 -1.66
N GLY A 16 18.29 40.04 -0.70
CA GLY A 16 17.02 40.62 -0.30
C GLY A 16 16.11 39.61 0.40
N VAL A 17 15.28 40.08 1.34
CA VAL A 17 14.26 39.23 2.01
C VAL A 17 13.39 38.50 0.98
N GLY A 18 13.02 39.18 -0.12
CA GLY A 18 12.20 38.60 -1.19
C GLY A 18 12.89 37.50 -2.00
N GLY A 19 14.20 37.60 -2.24
CA GLY A 19 14.97 36.57 -2.96
C GLY A 19 15.10 35.28 -2.15
N ILE A 20 15.39 35.39 -0.86
CA ILE A 20 15.46 34.25 0.06
C ILE A 20 14.07 33.62 0.22
N PHE A 21 13.02 34.43 0.39
CA PHE A 21 11.65 33.97 0.55
C PHE A 21 11.13 33.24 -0.70
N SER A 22 11.42 33.74 -1.90
CA SER A 22 11.03 33.08 -3.15
C SER A 22 11.79 31.77 -3.39
N LEU A 23 13.09 31.71 -3.07
CA LEU A 23 13.86 30.46 -3.11
C LEU A 23 13.28 29.43 -2.14
N PHE A 24 12.99 29.85 -0.91
CA PHE A 24 12.36 29.01 0.11
C PHE A 24 10.99 28.50 -0.34
N MET A 25 10.11 29.36 -0.87
CA MET A 25 8.83 28.94 -1.44
C MET A 25 8.98 27.95 -2.61
N GLY A 26 9.98 28.16 -3.48
CA GLY A 26 10.29 27.25 -4.58
C GLY A 26 10.65 25.84 -4.08
N LEU A 27 11.54 25.77 -3.08
CA LEU A 27 11.93 24.51 -2.44
C LEU A 27 10.73 23.82 -1.77
N PHE A 28 9.91 24.55 -1.02
CA PHE A 28 8.70 24.00 -0.39
C PHE A 28 7.71 23.46 -1.42
N LYS A 29 7.47 24.21 -2.51
CA LYS A 29 6.58 23.79 -3.60
C LYS A 29 7.12 22.53 -4.29
N GLN A 30 8.43 22.45 -4.52
CA GLN A 30 9.07 21.29 -5.13
C GLN A 30 8.96 20.06 -4.22
N LEU A 31 9.24 20.18 -2.91
CA LEU A 31 9.09 19.09 -1.95
C LEU A 31 7.64 18.59 -1.89
N LYS A 32 6.67 19.50 -1.85
CA LYS A 32 5.25 19.15 -1.85
C LYS A 32 4.84 18.45 -3.14
N SER A 33 5.33 18.92 -4.29
CA SER A 33 5.05 18.30 -5.59
C SER A 33 5.64 16.88 -5.68
N GLN A 34 6.87 16.68 -5.19
CA GLN A 34 7.49 15.36 -5.17
C GLN A 34 6.73 14.40 -4.26
N ARG A 35 6.33 14.83 -3.06
CA ARG A 35 5.47 14.02 -2.18
C ARG A 35 4.17 13.63 -2.87
N LYS A 36 3.49 14.56 -3.56
CA LYS A 36 2.25 14.26 -4.29
C LYS A 36 2.46 13.24 -5.40
N LYS A 37 3.53 13.37 -6.19
CA LYS A 37 3.85 12.40 -7.25
C LYS A 37 4.16 11.02 -6.69
N THR A 38 4.88 10.95 -5.58
CA THR A 38 5.18 9.70 -4.87
C THR A 38 3.89 9.06 -4.37
N GLU A 39 3.02 9.82 -3.71
CA GLU A 39 1.71 9.38 -3.22
C GLU A 39 0.83 8.84 -4.37
N GLU A 40 0.69 9.59 -5.46
CA GLU A 40 -0.06 9.15 -6.65
C GLU A 40 0.49 7.86 -7.23
N ARG A 41 1.83 7.67 -7.19
CA ARG A 41 2.47 6.46 -7.68
C ARG A 41 2.23 5.29 -6.73
N PHE A 42 2.27 5.50 -5.42
CA PHE A 42 1.93 4.48 -4.42
C PHE A 42 0.48 4.05 -4.53
N GLN A 43 -0.47 4.98 -4.66
CA GLN A 43 -1.89 4.68 -4.84
C GLN A 43 -2.16 3.82 -6.07
N LYS A 44 -1.43 4.06 -7.17
CA LYS A 44 -1.51 3.21 -8.38
C LYS A 44 -1.00 1.80 -8.13
N ILE A 45 0.08 1.66 -7.35
CA ILE A 45 0.64 0.35 -6.98
C ILE A 45 -0.33 -0.39 -6.05
N GLU A 46 -0.89 0.28 -5.05
CA GLU A 46 -1.91 -0.29 -4.16
C GLU A 46 -3.15 -0.75 -4.94
N SER A 47 -3.63 0.06 -5.88
CA SER A 47 -4.76 -0.29 -6.74
C SER A 47 -4.46 -1.50 -7.63
N ALA A 48 -3.25 -1.56 -8.21
CA ALA A 48 -2.81 -2.71 -9.00
C ALA A 48 -2.69 -3.98 -8.14
N ASN A 49 -2.10 -3.88 -6.96
CA ASN A 49 -2.00 -4.98 -6.01
C ASN A 49 -3.39 -5.46 -5.56
N LEU A 50 -4.32 -4.53 -5.29
CA LEU A 50 -5.69 -4.87 -4.95
C LEU A 50 -6.37 -5.68 -6.07
N ALA A 51 -6.17 -5.29 -7.32
CA ALA A 51 -6.71 -6.03 -8.48
C ALA A 51 -6.08 -7.42 -8.61
N LEU A 52 -4.77 -7.56 -8.39
CA LEU A 52 -4.08 -8.86 -8.43
C LEU A 52 -4.54 -9.77 -7.28
N LEU A 53 -4.67 -9.23 -6.07
CA LEU A 53 -5.16 -9.98 -4.91
C LEU A 53 -6.61 -10.40 -5.09
N HIS A 54 -7.45 -9.54 -5.67
CA HIS A 54 -8.82 -9.88 -6.04
C HIS A 54 -8.86 -11.10 -6.98
N ASP A 55 -8.11 -11.05 -8.08
CA ASP A 55 -8.04 -12.17 -9.03
C ASP A 55 -7.52 -13.46 -8.36
N LYS A 56 -6.47 -13.34 -7.54
CA LYS A 56 -5.89 -14.50 -6.83
C LYS A 56 -6.87 -15.15 -5.87
N ILE A 57 -7.56 -14.35 -5.04
CA ILE A 57 -8.60 -14.85 -4.12
C ILE A 57 -9.72 -15.51 -4.91
N TYR A 58 -10.18 -14.88 -5.98
CA TYR A 58 -11.24 -15.43 -6.81
C TYR A 58 -10.86 -16.81 -7.35
N GLN A 59 -9.69 -16.93 -7.98
CA GLN A 59 -9.21 -18.19 -8.56
C GLN A 59 -9.05 -19.29 -7.50
N GLN A 60 -8.37 -19.00 -6.38
CA GLN A 60 -8.18 -19.99 -5.31
C GLN A 60 -9.50 -20.41 -4.69
N CYS A 61 -10.38 -19.46 -4.39
CA CYS A 61 -11.66 -19.78 -3.78
C CYS A 61 -12.51 -20.64 -4.70
N ILE A 62 -12.60 -20.33 -5.99
CA ILE A 62 -13.33 -21.16 -6.96
C ILE A 62 -12.74 -22.57 -6.99
N SER A 63 -11.42 -22.71 -7.08
CA SER A 63 -10.76 -24.03 -7.07
C SER A 63 -11.08 -24.85 -5.83
N PHE A 64 -11.03 -24.27 -4.63
CA PHE A 64 -11.38 -24.98 -3.39
C PHE A 64 -12.88 -25.29 -3.27
N LEU A 65 -13.75 -24.39 -3.77
CA LEU A 65 -15.19 -24.64 -3.81
C LEU A 65 -15.55 -25.78 -4.76
N GLU A 66 -14.89 -25.87 -5.92
CA GLU A 66 -15.03 -26.99 -6.85
C GLU A 66 -14.51 -28.30 -6.26
N GLN A 67 -13.38 -28.23 -5.54
CA GLN A 67 -12.80 -29.37 -4.82
C GLN A 67 -13.66 -29.84 -3.63
N GLY A 68 -14.42 -28.93 -3.01
CA GLY A 68 -15.32 -29.22 -1.89
C GLY A 68 -14.64 -29.44 -0.54
N TRP A 69 -13.33 -29.19 -0.43
CA TRP A 69 -12.55 -29.24 0.81
C TRP A 69 -11.28 -28.39 0.66
N ILE A 70 -10.69 -27.96 1.76
CA ILE A 70 -9.43 -27.21 1.78
C ILE A 70 -8.46 -27.83 2.80
N SER A 71 -7.15 -27.81 2.52
CA SER A 71 -6.16 -28.24 3.51
C SER A 71 -5.97 -27.16 4.59
N VAL A 72 -5.45 -27.52 5.76
CA VAL A 72 -5.15 -26.53 6.81
C VAL A 72 -4.10 -25.52 6.31
N ASP A 73 -3.08 -25.98 5.59
CA ASP A 73 -2.01 -25.11 5.09
C ASP A 73 -2.52 -24.18 3.97
N ASP A 74 -3.38 -24.70 3.09
CA ASP A 74 -4.00 -23.89 2.04
C ASP A 74 -4.94 -22.83 2.62
N LEU A 75 -5.64 -23.15 3.71
CA LEU A 75 -6.50 -22.19 4.41
C LEU A 75 -5.66 -21.05 4.99
N GLU A 76 -4.54 -21.35 5.65
CA GLU A 76 -3.64 -20.33 6.21
C GLU A 76 -3.09 -19.42 5.11
N ASN A 77 -2.65 -20.01 3.99
CA ASN A 77 -2.18 -19.24 2.83
C ASN A 77 -3.30 -18.36 2.23
N LEU A 78 -4.51 -18.90 2.10
CA LEU A 78 -5.66 -18.13 1.61
C LEU A 78 -6.03 -16.98 2.56
N GLU A 79 -5.96 -17.20 3.89
CA GLU A 79 -6.18 -16.16 4.89
C GLU A 79 -5.13 -15.05 4.79
N TYR A 80 -3.86 -15.38 4.56
CA TYR A 80 -2.81 -14.38 4.35
C TYR A 80 -3.10 -13.49 3.14
N ILE A 81 -3.50 -14.08 2.02
CA ILE A 81 -3.88 -13.35 0.80
C ILE A 81 -5.13 -12.50 1.07
N TRP A 82 -6.14 -13.06 1.74
CA TRP A 82 -7.37 -12.35 2.07
C TRP A 82 -7.14 -11.15 2.99
N LYS A 83 -6.26 -11.26 4.00
CA LYS A 83 -5.88 -10.13 4.87
C LYS A 83 -5.25 -8.99 4.08
N GLY A 84 -4.35 -9.30 3.14
CA GLY A 84 -3.76 -8.29 2.25
C GLY A 84 -4.81 -7.60 1.39
N TYR A 85 -5.71 -8.36 0.80
CA TYR A 85 -6.83 -7.84 0.01
C TYR A 85 -7.75 -6.92 0.81
N LYS A 86 -8.19 -7.38 1.99
CA LYS A 86 -9.09 -6.61 2.86
C LYS A 86 -8.41 -5.34 3.37
N GLY A 87 -7.12 -5.42 3.70
CA GLY A 87 -6.31 -4.29 4.15
C GLY A 87 -6.20 -3.17 3.11
N LEU A 88 -6.20 -3.51 1.81
CA LEU A 88 -6.20 -2.53 0.71
C LEU A 88 -7.60 -2.03 0.32
N GLY A 89 -8.64 -2.36 1.09
CA GLY A 89 -10.02 -1.94 0.80
C GLY A 89 -10.79 -2.88 -0.12
N GLY A 90 -10.49 -4.18 -0.08
CA GLY A 90 -11.20 -5.23 -0.80
C GLY A 90 -12.74 -5.14 -0.72
N ASN A 91 -13.37 -5.44 -1.85
CA ASN A 91 -14.83 -5.46 -2.02
C ASN A 91 -15.50 -6.68 -1.37
N GLY A 92 -16.82 -6.63 -1.23
CA GLY A 92 -17.61 -7.68 -0.58
C GLY A 92 -17.66 -9.03 -1.33
N THR A 93 -17.35 -9.06 -2.63
CA THR A 93 -17.40 -10.29 -3.44
C THR A 93 -16.28 -11.25 -3.06
N GLY A 94 -15.05 -10.74 -2.91
CA GLY A 94 -13.91 -11.56 -2.46
C GLY A 94 -14.11 -12.08 -1.04
N GLU A 95 -14.68 -11.26 -0.16
CA GLU A 95 -15.03 -11.65 1.22
C GLU A 95 -16.10 -12.75 1.27
N ALA A 96 -17.14 -12.64 0.42
CA ALA A 96 -18.16 -13.68 0.35
C ALA A 96 -17.60 -15.02 -0.14
N LEU A 97 -16.67 -15.02 -1.11
CA LEU A 97 -15.99 -16.24 -1.58
C LEU A 97 -15.10 -16.85 -0.51
N TYR A 98 -14.28 -16.02 0.15
CA TYR A 98 -13.41 -16.45 1.25
C TYR A 98 -14.21 -17.13 2.36
N ASN A 99 -15.30 -16.51 2.82
CA ASN A 99 -16.14 -17.06 3.89
C ASN A 99 -16.77 -18.41 3.50
N LYS A 100 -17.11 -18.62 2.23
CA LYS A 100 -17.59 -19.93 1.75
C LYS A 100 -16.50 -20.99 1.83
N VAL A 101 -15.27 -20.65 1.44
CA VAL A 101 -14.13 -21.58 1.50
C VAL A 101 -13.78 -21.96 2.93
N VAL A 102 -13.77 -20.97 3.85
CA VAL A 102 -13.55 -21.21 5.29
C VAL A 102 -14.60 -22.16 5.88
N SER A 103 -15.80 -22.24 5.28
CA SER A 103 -16.85 -23.17 5.73
C SER A 103 -16.72 -24.60 5.18
N LEU A 104 -15.75 -24.84 4.29
CA LEU A 104 -15.52 -26.17 3.73
C LEU A 104 -14.91 -27.13 4.78
N PRO A 105 -15.04 -28.45 4.58
CA PRO A 105 -14.29 -29.42 5.36
C PRO A 105 -12.77 -29.18 5.28
N HIS A 106 -12.12 -29.19 6.43
CA HIS A 106 -10.67 -29.03 6.55
C HIS A 106 -9.99 -30.40 6.64
N LYS A 107 -8.97 -30.62 5.81
CA LYS A 107 -8.18 -31.86 5.87
C LYS A 107 -6.72 -31.53 6.22
N PRO A 108 -6.03 -32.40 6.96
CA PRO A 108 -4.58 -32.26 7.10
C PRO A 108 -3.93 -32.41 5.72
N THR A 109 -2.87 -31.65 5.46
CA THR A 109 -2.05 -31.81 4.25
C THR A 109 -1.42 -33.19 4.31
N MET A 110 -1.74 -34.04 3.33
CA MET A 110 -1.12 -35.35 3.24
C MET A 110 0.29 -35.13 2.69
N GLU A 111 1.32 -35.29 3.53
CA GLU A 111 2.70 -35.36 3.06
C GLU A 111 2.81 -36.55 2.10
N GLU A 112 2.93 -36.27 0.79
CA GLU A 112 3.34 -37.28 -0.18
C GLU A 112 4.77 -37.71 0.19
N LYS A 113 4.89 -38.90 0.79
CA LYS A 113 6.17 -39.57 1.06
C LYS A 113 6.79 -40.12 -0.22
#